data_AF-A0A7I9VHN6-F1
#
_entry.id   AF-A0A7I9VHN6-F1
#
_cell.length_a   1.000
_cell.length_b   1.000
_cell.length_c   1.000
_cell.angle_alpha   90.00
_cell.angle_beta   90.00
_cell.angle_gamma   90.00
#
_symmetry.space_group_name_H-M   'P 1'
#
loop_
_entity.id
_entity.type
_entity.pdbx_description
1 polymer ?
#
loop_
_entity_poly.entity_id
_entity_poly.type
_entity_poly.pdbx_seq_one_letter_code
_entity_poly.pdbx_strand_id
1 'polypeptide(L)'
;MNRLKVLVYVALVIAAGAAGVHLFSQWAAERTLRQLDRDLAAAAGSLQGRAPSLGPDGLAGAETLRGLRRELGADVTSISDGRVVQSTLPPQEAAMVASAGRDAGGRPASAGTLAPQRPIFDLPFPVPPLPLLLVQAPAHRVLTVPSPAGAGLVALSVSTAAALGPVLSGQWLGLATLLLLSLAGLVLVLAVTDEQRTVLPRELVAAADRVARGDFSARAPIMAGRLGTVAAALNRAAEAATAAAAPHPPAATGAAPLSPDQLAELPAPRPRRAPAPPPPTAPEPEPLAALDEPAPEAPAAAGGWPARAAEPAPAELSELSAPEPAPLAAPDPPREEEDATARDFFAAPAGASSLFDAAPPEAPAPVAPAPAAPAPVEPPARTQAWVAGDEDEEHWKATYQDFQRVRAECGEARDGVGYERFREKLQKNRDQLVERYGCRTVRFQVYVKEGKAALKASPVR
;
A
#
# COMPACT_ATOMS: atom_id res chain seq x y z
N MET A 1 16.98 3.08 -19.25
CA MET A 1 16.52 3.70 -17.98
C MET A 1 17.59 3.47 -16.92
N ASN A 2 18.03 4.48 -16.16
CA ASN A 2 19.15 4.30 -15.21
C ASN A 2 18.83 3.20 -14.18
N ARG A 3 19.75 2.25 -13.97
CA ARG A 3 19.61 1.14 -13.00
C ARG A 3 19.20 1.64 -11.60
N LEU A 4 19.79 2.76 -11.19
CA LEU A 4 19.46 3.44 -9.95
C LEU A 4 17.96 3.80 -9.86
N LYS A 5 17.35 4.25 -10.96
CA LYS A 5 15.91 4.57 -10.98
C LYS A 5 15.08 3.30 -10.75
N VAL A 6 15.40 2.20 -11.43
CA VAL A 6 14.67 0.93 -11.26
C VAL A 6 14.79 0.42 -9.83
N LEU A 7 15.99 0.45 -9.24
CA LEU A 7 16.21 0.06 -7.85
C LEU A 7 15.43 0.93 -6.87
N VAL A 8 15.43 2.26 -7.07
CA VAL A 8 14.64 3.19 -6.25
C VAL A 8 13.15 2.92 -6.38
N TYR A 9 12.63 2.62 -7.58
CA TYR A 9 11.23 2.26 -7.77
C TYR A 9 10.88 0.95 -7.06
N VAL A 10 11.70 -0.09 -7.17
CA VAL A 10 11.48 -1.38 -6.49
C VAL A 10 11.49 -1.18 -4.97
N ALA A 11 12.46 -0.44 -4.44
CA ALA A 11 12.54 -0.13 -3.02
C ALA A 11 11.31 0.64 -2.52
N LEU A 12 10.84 1.62 -3.28
CA LEU A 12 9.66 2.42 -2.93
C LEU A 12 8.38 1.58 -2.94
N VAL A 13 8.22 0.68 -3.91
CA VAL A 13 7.08 -0.25 -3.98
C VAL A 13 7.09 -1.22 -2.79
N ILE A 14 8.26 -1.78 -2.44
CA ILE A 14 8.39 -2.66 -1.28
C ILE A 14 8.08 -1.91 0.01
N ALA A 15 8.61 -0.70 0.18
CA ALA A 15 8.36 0.12 1.37
C ALA A 15 6.88 0.51 1.51
N ALA A 16 6.23 0.93 0.42
CA ALA A 16 4.81 1.23 0.41
C ALA A 16 3.95 0.00 0.72
N GLY A 17 4.32 -1.16 0.15
CA GLY A 17 3.64 -2.42 0.43
C GLY A 17 3.81 -2.89 1.88
N ALA A 18 5.01 -2.75 2.46
CA ALA A 18 5.27 -3.06 3.87
C ALA A 18 4.46 -2.15 4.81
N ALA A 19 4.39 -0.84 4.51
CA ALA A 19 3.55 0.10 5.24
C ALA A 19 2.05 -0.27 5.13
N GLY A 20 1.59 -0.69 3.95
CA GLY A 20 0.23 -1.15 3.73
C GLY A 20 -0.13 -2.39 4.56
N VAL A 21 0.75 -3.40 4.58
CA VAL A 21 0.58 -4.61 5.42
C VAL A 21 0.54 -4.24 6.90
N HIS A 22 1.40 -3.30 7.33
CA HIS A 22 1.43 -2.85 8.71
C HIS A 22 0.13 -2.15 9.15
N LEU A 23 -0.32 -1.15 8.39
CA LEU A 23 -1.55 -0.41 8.69
C LEU A 23 -2.79 -1.32 8.67
N PHE A 24 -2.87 -2.22 7.70
CA PHE A 24 -3.95 -3.21 7.62
C PHE A 24 -3.94 -4.14 8.84
N SER A 25 -2.76 -4.61 9.26
CA SER A 25 -2.63 -5.48 10.43
C SER A 25 -3.04 -4.78 11.72
N GLN A 26 -2.66 -3.52 11.91
CA GLN A 26 -3.09 -2.72 13.07
C GLN A 26 -4.60 -2.54 13.10
N TRP A 27 -5.18 -2.11 11.98
CA TRP A 27 -6.62 -1.94 11.84
C TRP A 27 -7.40 -3.23 12.11
N ALA A 28 -6.95 -4.35 11.54
CA ALA A 28 -7.60 -5.65 11.71
C ALA A 28 -7.49 -6.17 13.16
N ALA A 29 -6.34 -6.00 13.79
CA ALA A 29 -6.13 -6.36 15.19
C ALA A 29 -7.05 -5.53 16.11
N GLU A 30 -7.08 -4.20 15.95
CA GLU A 30 -7.95 -3.34 16.75
C GLU A 30 -9.43 -3.69 16.58
N ARG A 31 -9.87 -3.93 15.34
CA ARG A 31 -11.25 -4.32 15.06
C ARG A 31 -11.60 -5.64 15.75
N THR A 32 -10.68 -6.60 15.73
CA THR A 32 -10.85 -7.90 16.39
C THR A 32 -10.93 -7.75 17.90
N LEU A 33 -10.05 -6.94 18.50
CA LEU A 33 -10.08 -6.66 19.94
C LEU A 33 -11.39 -5.97 20.36
N ARG A 34 -11.88 -5.01 19.57
CA ARG A 34 -13.20 -4.37 19.82
C ARG A 34 -14.38 -5.32 19.65
N GLN A 35 -14.24 -6.37 18.84
CA GLN A 35 -15.25 -7.44 18.77
C GLN A 35 -15.22 -8.28 20.05
N LEU A 36 -14.03 -8.73 20.47
CA LEU A 36 -13.87 -9.49 21.72
C LEU A 36 -14.39 -8.73 22.95
N ASP A 37 -14.20 -7.41 23.00
CA ASP A 37 -14.73 -6.59 24.09
C ASP A 37 -16.27 -6.57 24.12
N ARG A 38 -16.92 -6.57 22.94
CA ARG A 38 -18.38 -6.67 22.83
C ARG A 38 -18.88 -8.05 23.23
N ASP A 39 -18.17 -9.10 22.81
CA ASP A 39 -18.51 -10.48 23.15
C ASP A 39 -18.36 -10.72 24.67
N LEU A 40 -17.31 -10.19 25.29
CA LEU A 40 -17.12 -10.20 26.75
C LEU A 40 -18.23 -9.42 27.47
N ALA A 41 -18.65 -8.27 26.97
CA ALA A 41 -19.75 -7.51 27.55
C ALA A 41 -21.09 -8.28 27.47
N ALA A 42 -21.35 -8.98 26.36
CA ALA A 42 -22.52 -9.84 26.22
C ALA A 42 -22.47 -11.06 27.16
N ALA A 43 -21.30 -11.68 27.32
CA ALA A 43 -21.08 -12.76 28.28
C ALA A 43 -21.27 -12.29 29.73
N ALA A 44 -20.80 -11.08 30.05
CA ALA A 44 -21.03 -10.43 31.34
C ALA A 44 -22.52 -10.22 31.64
N GLY A 45 -23.28 -9.70 30.68
CA GLY A 45 -24.73 -9.54 30.81
C GLY A 45 -25.45 -10.88 31.01
N SER A 46 -25.02 -11.91 30.28
CA SER A 46 -25.57 -13.27 30.40
C SER A 46 -25.29 -13.90 31.77
N LEU A 47 -24.09 -13.69 32.31
CA LEU A 47 -23.72 -14.14 33.66
C LEU A 47 -24.56 -13.42 34.74
N GLN A 48 -24.76 -12.11 34.61
CA GLN A 48 -25.58 -11.33 35.54
C GLN A 48 -27.06 -11.76 35.50
N GLY A 49 -27.61 -12.04 34.33
CA GLY A 49 -28.97 -12.58 34.19
C GLY A 49 -29.15 -13.93 34.88
N ARG A 50 -28.08 -14.73 34.99
CA ARG A 50 -28.06 -16.00 35.70
C ARG A 50 -27.84 -15.90 37.21
N ALA A 51 -27.53 -14.73 37.74
CA ALA A 51 -27.24 -14.55 39.15
C ALA A 51 -28.25 -15.22 40.10
N PRO A 52 -29.58 -15.15 39.85
CA PRO A 52 -30.57 -15.77 40.74
C PRO A 52 -30.49 -17.31 40.79
N SER A 53 -29.96 -17.95 39.74
CA SER A 53 -29.90 -19.41 39.61
C SER A 53 -28.64 -20.04 40.18
N LEU A 54 -27.56 -19.26 40.36
CA LEU A 54 -26.26 -19.82 40.73
C LEU A 54 -26.15 -20.11 42.24
N GLY A 55 -26.97 -19.50 43.10
CA GLY A 55 -26.85 -19.69 44.56
C GLY A 55 -25.50 -19.19 45.13
N PRO A 56 -25.35 -19.16 46.47
CA PRO A 56 -24.16 -18.62 47.12
C PRO A 56 -22.88 -19.44 46.88
N ASP A 57 -23.01 -20.74 46.62
CA ASP A 57 -21.88 -21.65 46.38
C ASP A 57 -21.66 -21.96 44.89
N GLY A 58 -22.46 -21.38 44.00
CA GLY A 58 -22.51 -21.76 42.58
C GLY A 58 -21.19 -21.68 41.85
N LEU A 59 -20.34 -20.74 42.23
CA LEU A 59 -19.06 -20.48 41.58
C LEU A 59 -17.86 -21.21 42.23
N ALA A 60 -18.09 -22.03 43.27
CA ALA A 60 -17.04 -22.82 43.92
C ALA A 60 -16.81 -24.19 43.23
N GLY A 61 -17.74 -24.62 42.38
CA GLY A 61 -17.67 -25.89 41.67
C GLY A 61 -16.92 -25.81 40.34
N ALA A 62 -15.90 -26.65 40.16
CA ALA A 62 -15.14 -26.72 38.91
C ALA A 62 -16.04 -27.12 37.72
N GLU A 63 -17.02 -28.00 37.96
CA GLU A 63 -18.00 -28.38 36.93
C GLU A 63 -18.91 -27.21 36.54
N THR A 64 -19.34 -26.40 37.51
CA THR A 64 -20.15 -25.20 37.23
C THR A 64 -19.38 -24.21 36.38
N LEU A 65 -18.10 -23.95 36.71
CA LEU A 65 -17.25 -23.07 35.90
C LEU A 65 -17.02 -23.62 34.49
N ARG A 66 -16.86 -24.93 34.31
CA ARG A 66 -16.77 -25.54 32.98
C ARG A 66 -18.08 -25.41 32.21
N GLY A 67 -19.22 -25.56 32.87
CA GLY A 67 -20.54 -25.32 32.29
C GLY A 67 -20.69 -23.88 31.81
N LEU A 68 -20.37 -22.91 32.68
CA LEU A 68 -20.36 -21.49 32.35
C LEU A 68 -19.39 -21.17 31.21
N ARG A 69 -18.21 -21.79 31.16
CA ARG A 69 -17.27 -21.60 30.05
C ARG A 69 -17.85 -22.03 28.71
N ARG A 70 -18.48 -23.20 28.63
CA ARG A 70 -19.09 -23.70 27.39
C ARG A 70 -20.20 -22.79 26.91
N GLU A 71 -20.96 -22.25 27.86
CA GLU A 71 -22.11 -21.43 27.56
C GLU A 71 -21.75 -19.98 27.20
N LEU A 72 -20.87 -19.35 27.98
CA LEU A 72 -20.46 -17.97 27.76
C LEU A 72 -19.45 -17.84 26.62
N GLY A 73 -18.81 -18.94 26.21
CA GLY A 73 -17.70 -18.92 25.26
C GLY A 73 -16.45 -18.22 25.81
N ALA A 74 -16.38 -18.01 27.12
CA ALA A 74 -15.30 -17.30 27.80
C ALA A 74 -14.80 -18.10 29.00
N ASP A 75 -13.50 -18.02 29.26
CA ASP A 75 -12.90 -18.57 30.47
C ASP A 75 -13.31 -17.75 31.69
N VAL A 76 -13.63 -18.45 32.78
CA VAL A 76 -14.20 -17.85 34.00
C VAL A 76 -13.23 -18.03 35.15
N THR A 77 -12.88 -16.93 35.80
CA THR A 77 -11.99 -16.90 36.97
C THR A 77 -12.71 -16.22 38.13
N SER A 78 -12.96 -16.96 39.20
CA SER A 78 -13.53 -16.44 40.45
C SER A 78 -12.43 -15.84 41.32
N ILE A 79 -12.64 -14.60 41.78
CA ILE A 79 -11.69 -13.80 42.55
C ILE A 79 -12.37 -13.37 43.86
N SER A 80 -11.80 -13.79 44.99
CA SER A 80 -12.21 -13.36 46.33
C SER A 80 -11.01 -12.78 47.05
N ASP A 81 -11.19 -11.64 47.72
CA ASP A 81 -10.13 -10.96 48.48
C ASP A 81 -8.83 -10.77 47.69
N GLY A 82 -8.98 -10.50 46.39
CA GLY A 82 -7.88 -10.31 45.45
C GLY A 82 -7.08 -11.59 45.12
N ARG A 83 -7.55 -12.76 45.52
CA ARG A 83 -6.96 -14.07 45.20
C ARG A 83 -7.86 -14.86 44.27
N VAL A 84 -7.25 -15.62 43.36
CA VAL A 84 -7.97 -16.58 42.52
C VAL A 84 -8.45 -17.72 43.41
N VAL A 85 -9.78 -17.88 43.51
CA VAL A 85 -10.38 -19.01 44.23
C VAL A 85 -10.45 -20.22 43.32
N GLN A 86 -10.93 -20.01 42.09
CA GLN A 86 -11.09 -21.07 41.10
C GLN A 86 -11.07 -20.48 39.68
N SER A 87 -10.55 -21.23 38.72
CA SER A 87 -10.45 -20.79 37.33
C SER A 87 -10.57 -21.95 36.36
N THR A 88 -11.07 -21.68 35.15
CA THR A 88 -10.99 -22.59 34.01
C THR A 88 -9.65 -22.51 33.27
N LEU A 89 -8.81 -21.52 33.59
CA LEU A 89 -7.48 -21.33 33.03
C LEU A 89 -6.39 -22.03 33.86
N PRO A 90 -5.21 -22.30 33.27
CA PRO A 90 -4.02 -22.68 34.01
C PRO A 90 -3.70 -21.66 35.12
N PRO A 91 -3.13 -22.08 36.27
CA PRO A 91 -2.93 -21.20 37.43
C PRO A 91 -2.15 -19.91 37.13
N GLN A 92 -1.15 -19.99 36.24
CA GLN A 92 -0.34 -18.84 35.84
C GLN A 92 -1.17 -17.82 35.03
N GLU A 93 -1.98 -18.28 34.08
CA GLU A 93 -2.86 -17.43 33.28
C GLU A 93 -3.99 -16.84 34.13
N ALA A 94 -4.56 -17.64 35.03
CA ALA A 94 -5.57 -17.18 35.96
C ALA A 94 -5.07 -16.04 36.87
N ALA A 95 -3.82 -16.12 37.35
CA ALA A 95 -3.20 -15.05 38.13
C ALA A 95 -3.00 -13.76 37.31
N MET A 96 -2.58 -13.87 36.05
CA MET A 96 -2.46 -12.73 35.14
C MET A 96 -3.81 -12.06 34.86
N VAL A 97 -4.83 -12.87 34.57
CA VAL A 97 -6.21 -12.43 34.32
C VAL A 97 -6.79 -11.73 35.57
N ALA A 98 -6.59 -12.32 36.75
CA ALA A 98 -7.05 -11.73 38.00
C ALA A 98 -6.33 -10.42 38.36
N SER A 99 -5.05 -10.29 38.04
CA SER A 99 -4.34 -9.01 38.21
C SER A 99 -4.90 -7.94 37.29
N ALA A 100 -4.95 -8.20 35.98
CA ALA A 100 -5.44 -7.24 34.99
C ALA A 100 -6.90 -6.84 35.25
N GLY A 101 -7.74 -7.80 35.64
CA GLY A 101 -9.14 -7.56 35.95
C GLY A 101 -9.38 -6.66 37.17
N ARG A 102 -8.51 -6.73 38.19
CA ARG A 102 -8.59 -5.85 39.37
C ARG A 102 -8.28 -4.41 39.01
N ASP A 103 -7.22 -4.20 38.24
CA ASP A 103 -6.77 -2.86 37.86
C ASP A 103 -7.76 -2.16 36.92
N ALA A 104 -8.53 -2.95 36.15
CA ALA A 104 -9.45 -2.43 35.14
C ALA A 104 -10.78 -1.87 35.69
N GLY A 105 -11.18 -2.24 36.91
CA GLY A 105 -12.40 -1.73 37.55
C GLY A 105 -13.67 -1.94 36.72
N GLY A 106 -13.84 -3.12 36.11
CA GLY A 106 -15.02 -3.45 35.29
C GLY A 106 -14.97 -2.96 33.85
N ARG A 107 -13.85 -2.39 33.39
CA ARG A 107 -13.61 -2.10 31.97
C ARG A 107 -12.86 -3.27 31.30
N PRO A 108 -13.01 -3.47 29.98
CA PRO A 108 -12.19 -4.44 29.26
C PRO A 108 -10.69 -4.09 29.36
N ALA A 109 -9.88 -5.06 29.76
CA ALA A 109 -8.45 -4.93 29.94
C ALA A 109 -7.67 -6.06 29.25
N SER A 110 -6.38 -5.80 29.09
CA SER A 110 -5.40 -6.69 28.47
C SER A 110 -4.63 -7.45 29.53
N ALA A 111 -4.51 -8.77 29.40
CA ALA A 111 -3.71 -9.61 30.30
C ALA A 111 -2.65 -10.40 29.52
N GLY A 112 -1.40 -10.32 29.99
CA GLY A 112 -0.25 -11.00 29.39
C GLY A 112 0.12 -10.51 27.98
N THR A 113 1.09 -11.18 27.36
CA THR A 113 1.52 -10.95 25.97
C THR A 113 1.33 -12.23 25.17
N LEU A 114 0.78 -12.11 23.97
CA LEU A 114 0.56 -13.25 23.10
C LEU A 114 1.89 -13.92 22.77
N ALA A 115 1.97 -15.24 22.99
CA ALA A 115 3.16 -16.00 22.64
C ALA A 115 3.44 -15.93 21.12
N PRO A 116 4.71 -15.91 20.70
CA PRO A 116 5.08 -15.96 19.29
C PRO A 116 4.39 -17.12 18.57
N GLN A 117 3.74 -16.83 17.45
CA GLN A 117 2.95 -17.82 16.70
C GLN A 117 3.80 -18.42 15.58
N ARG A 118 3.58 -19.72 15.32
CA ARG A 118 4.22 -20.38 14.18
C ARG A 118 3.55 -19.94 12.88
N PRO A 119 4.28 -19.81 11.77
CA PRO A 119 3.66 -19.62 10.46
C PRO A 119 2.70 -20.77 10.16
N ILE A 120 1.62 -20.44 9.46
CA ILE A 120 0.60 -21.41 9.05
C ILE A 120 1.12 -22.32 7.93
N PHE A 121 2.13 -21.87 7.20
CA PHE A 121 2.75 -22.65 6.14
C PHE A 121 3.86 -23.51 6.72
N ASP A 122 3.74 -24.83 6.56
CA ASP A 122 4.83 -25.78 6.79
C ASP A 122 5.89 -25.58 5.71
N LEU A 123 6.75 -24.59 5.94
CA LEU A 123 7.91 -24.37 5.10
C LEU A 123 8.94 -25.48 5.36
N PRO A 124 9.67 -25.94 4.33
CA PRO A 124 10.66 -27.02 4.48
C PRO A 124 11.88 -26.62 5.33
N PHE A 125 11.92 -25.39 5.83
CA PHE A 125 12.96 -24.85 6.69
C PHE A 125 12.34 -24.34 8.00
N PRO A 126 13.02 -24.52 9.14
CA PRO A 126 12.54 -24.06 10.44
C PRO A 126 12.48 -22.53 10.46
N VAL A 127 11.27 -21.99 10.41
CA VAL A 127 11.05 -20.55 10.57
C VAL A 127 10.91 -20.24 12.06
N PRO A 128 11.75 -19.36 12.64
CA PRO A 128 11.59 -18.96 14.03
C PRO A 128 10.20 -18.34 14.22
N PRO A 129 9.54 -18.58 15.36
CA PRO A 129 8.24 -17.99 15.60
C PRO A 129 8.39 -16.47 15.64
N LEU A 130 7.67 -15.77 14.78
CA LEU A 130 7.73 -14.32 14.72
C LEU A 130 6.70 -13.74 15.71
N PRO A 131 7.05 -12.67 16.44
CA PRO A 131 6.01 -11.86 17.08
C PRO A 131 5.10 -11.30 15.99
N LEU A 132 3.84 -11.02 16.34
CA LEU A 132 2.96 -10.17 15.53
C LEU A 132 3.78 -8.95 15.10
N LEU A 133 4.07 -8.81 13.81
CA LEU A 133 5.01 -7.76 13.40
C LEU A 133 4.33 -6.45 13.75
N LEU A 134 4.96 -5.73 14.69
CA LEU A 134 4.68 -4.35 15.04
C LEU A 134 3.46 -4.11 15.94
N VAL A 135 2.87 -5.16 16.55
CA VAL A 135 1.84 -4.99 17.60
C VAL A 135 2.05 -6.00 18.73
N GLN A 136 2.25 -5.53 19.96
CA GLN A 136 2.16 -6.38 21.14
C GLN A 136 0.68 -6.65 21.43
N ALA A 137 0.14 -7.76 20.92
CA ALA A 137 -1.19 -8.19 21.28
C ALA A 137 -1.17 -8.84 22.69
N PRO A 138 -2.20 -8.58 23.51
CA PRO A 138 -2.32 -9.24 24.80
C PRO A 138 -2.65 -10.72 24.61
N ALA A 139 -2.31 -11.59 25.57
CA ALA A 139 -2.67 -13.01 25.49
C ALA A 139 -4.18 -13.23 25.73
N HIS A 140 -4.77 -12.44 26.62
CA HIS A 140 -6.20 -12.49 26.93
C HIS A 140 -6.80 -11.08 26.98
N ARG A 141 -8.07 -10.98 26.57
CA ARG A 141 -8.95 -9.86 26.94
C ARG A 141 -9.77 -10.26 28.14
N VAL A 142 -9.88 -9.36 29.11
CA VAL A 142 -10.47 -9.63 30.42
C VAL A 142 -11.53 -8.58 30.74
N LEU A 143 -12.67 -9.00 31.26
CA LEU A 143 -13.69 -8.13 31.82
C LEU A 143 -14.08 -8.64 33.21
N THR A 144 -13.99 -7.78 34.22
CA THR A 144 -14.43 -8.12 35.57
C THR A 144 -15.86 -7.68 35.82
N VAL A 145 -16.65 -8.55 36.44
CA VAL A 145 -17.99 -8.24 36.92
C VAL A 145 -18.13 -8.62 38.39
N PRO A 146 -19.01 -7.95 39.15
CA PRO A 146 -19.34 -8.38 40.50
C PRO A 146 -19.79 -9.84 40.51
N SER A 147 -19.35 -10.60 41.51
CA SER A 147 -19.80 -11.98 41.66
C SER A 147 -21.30 -12.03 41.97
N PRO A 148 -22.09 -12.82 41.23
CA PRO A 148 -23.50 -13.02 41.56
C PRO A 148 -23.72 -13.72 42.91
N ALA A 149 -22.70 -14.44 43.40
CA ALA A 149 -22.75 -15.22 44.63
C ALA A 149 -22.40 -14.43 45.91
N GLY A 150 -22.07 -13.14 45.80
CA GLY A 150 -21.78 -12.28 46.96
C GLY A 150 -20.47 -11.49 46.82
N ALA A 151 -19.74 -11.36 47.92
CA ALA A 151 -18.50 -10.58 47.96
C ALA A 151 -17.42 -11.20 47.07
N GLY A 152 -17.08 -10.53 45.96
CA GLY A 152 -16.04 -10.97 45.05
C GLY A 152 -16.22 -10.43 43.64
N LEU A 153 -15.27 -10.77 42.77
CA LEU A 153 -15.29 -10.45 41.35
C LEU A 153 -15.20 -11.74 40.55
N VAL A 154 -15.88 -11.79 39.41
CA VAL A 154 -15.69 -12.81 38.40
C VAL A 154 -15.02 -12.16 37.20
N ALA A 155 -13.83 -12.63 36.85
CA ALA A 155 -13.15 -12.23 35.62
C ALA A 155 -13.54 -13.18 34.50
N LEU A 156 -14.18 -12.63 33.47
CA LEU A 156 -14.39 -13.29 32.19
C LEU A 156 -13.20 -12.99 31.29
N SER A 157 -12.69 -14.00 30.60
CA SER A 157 -11.52 -13.84 29.75
C SER A 157 -11.66 -14.64 28.45
N VAL A 158 -11.15 -14.08 27.36
CA VAL A 158 -11.10 -14.75 26.06
C VAL A 158 -9.67 -14.71 25.55
N SER A 159 -9.17 -15.86 25.08
CA SER A 159 -7.86 -15.95 24.44
C SER A 159 -7.88 -15.18 23.11
N THR A 160 -6.94 -14.24 22.96
CA THR A 160 -6.80 -13.49 21.69
C THR A 160 -6.15 -14.33 20.60
N ALA A 161 -5.47 -15.42 20.96
CA ALA A 161 -4.70 -16.25 20.03
C ALA A 161 -5.57 -16.78 18.89
N ALA A 162 -6.74 -17.34 19.22
CA ALA A 162 -7.67 -17.88 18.24
C ALA A 162 -8.29 -16.78 17.36
N ALA A 163 -8.66 -15.64 17.98
CA ALA A 163 -9.31 -14.54 17.28
C ALA A 163 -8.36 -13.81 16.31
N LEU A 164 -7.08 -13.68 16.67
CA LEU A 164 -6.05 -13.05 15.84
C LEU A 164 -5.43 -13.99 14.80
N GLY A 165 -5.76 -15.29 14.82
CA GLY A 165 -5.28 -16.28 13.86
C GLY A 165 -5.41 -15.84 12.40
N PRO A 166 -6.60 -15.42 11.92
CA PRO A 166 -6.77 -14.94 10.56
C PRO A 166 -5.93 -13.69 10.21
N VAL A 167 -5.74 -12.79 11.17
CA VAL A 167 -4.91 -11.58 10.99
C VAL A 167 -3.45 -11.97 10.80
N LEU A 168 -2.96 -12.92 11.60
CA LEU A 168 -1.63 -13.52 11.45
C LEU A 168 -1.46 -14.19 10.09
N SER A 169 -2.47 -14.97 9.63
CA SER A 169 -2.45 -15.57 8.29
C SER A 169 -2.28 -14.53 7.20
N GLY A 170 -3.07 -13.44 7.27
CA GLY A 170 -3.02 -12.35 6.31
C GLY A 170 -1.68 -11.63 6.32
N GLN A 171 -1.08 -11.44 7.50
CA GLN A 171 0.25 -10.85 7.64
C GLN A 171 1.32 -11.71 6.98
N TRP A 172 1.34 -13.03 7.25
CA TRP A 172 2.28 -13.96 6.62
C TRP A 172 2.13 -14.00 5.10
N LEU A 173 0.90 -14.03 4.60
CA LEU A 173 0.64 -13.98 3.16
C LEU A 173 1.10 -12.66 2.52
N GLY A 174 0.86 -11.53 3.20
CA GLY A 174 1.32 -10.21 2.77
C GLY A 174 2.85 -10.13 2.67
N LEU A 175 3.57 -10.65 3.67
CA LEU A 175 5.04 -10.72 3.64
C LEU A 175 5.57 -11.65 2.57
N ALA A 176 4.97 -12.83 2.40
CA ALA A 176 5.35 -13.77 1.36
C ALA A 176 5.17 -13.13 -0.03
N THR A 177 4.07 -12.39 -0.22
CA THR A 177 3.81 -11.62 -1.45
C THR A 177 4.86 -10.54 -1.67
N LEU A 178 5.21 -9.77 -0.63
CA LEU A 178 6.24 -8.74 -0.69
C LEU A 178 7.62 -9.32 -1.01
N LEU A 179 7.97 -10.46 -0.42
CA LEU A 179 9.20 -11.18 -0.69
C LEU A 179 9.25 -11.64 -2.15
N LEU A 180 8.16 -12.23 -2.65
CA LEU A 180 8.06 -12.67 -4.03
C LEU A 180 8.16 -11.50 -5.03
N LEU A 181 7.50 -10.37 -4.74
CA LEU A 181 7.62 -9.15 -5.53
C LEU A 181 9.04 -8.57 -5.49
N SER A 182 9.70 -8.63 -4.34
CA SER A 182 11.10 -8.20 -4.18
C SER A 182 12.04 -9.07 -5.02
N LEU A 183 11.88 -10.39 -4.98
CA LEU A 183 12.64 -11.33 -5.81
C LEU A 183 12.38 -11.11 -7.30
N ALA A 184 11.11 -10.92 -7.70
CA ALA A 184 10.76 -10.61 -9.09
C ALA A 184 11.39 -9.29 -9.55
N GLY A 185 11.36 -8.26 -8.70
CA GLY A 185 12.02 -6.98 -8.92
C GLY A 185 13.53 -7.12 -9.06
N LEU A 186 14.16 -7.96 -8.24
CA LEU A 186 15.60 -8.27 -8.33
C LEU A 186 15.93 -8.99 -9.64
N VAL A 187 15.16 -10.01 -10.01
CA VAL A 187 15.32 -10.71 -11.30
C VAL A 187 15.15 -9.73 -12.47
N LEU A 188 14.17 -8.83 -12.41
CA LEU A 188 13.98 -7.81 -13.44
C LEU A 188 15.17 -6.85 -13.52
N VAL A 189 15.71 -6.41 -12.38
CA VAL A 189 16.92 -5.56 -12.34
C VAL A 189 18.11 -6.28 -12.96
N LEU A 190 18.28 -7.58 -12.66
CA LEU A 190 19.33 -8.41 -13.24
C LEU A 190 19.10 -8.64 -14.74
N ALA A 191 17.88 -8.92 -15.19
CA ALA A 191 17.56 -9.12 -16.61
C ALA A 191 17.76 -7.85 -17.45
N VAL A 192 17.37 -6.68 -16.91
CA VAL A 192 17.57 -5.37 -17.56
C VAL A 192 19.07 -5.00 -17.63
N THR A 193 19.96 -5.70 -16.92
CA THR A 193 21.40 -5.41 -17.01
C THR A 193 22.04 -5.80 -18.34
N ASP A 194 21.39 -6.60 -19.19
CA ASP A 194 21.96 -7.04 -20.47
C ASP A 194 21.80 -6.03 -21.62
N GLU A 195 20.89 -5.05 -21.49
CA GLU A 195 20.64 -4.06 -22.54
C GLU A 195 21.28 -2.71 -22.24
N GLN A 196 22.59 -2.68 -22.41
CA GLN A 196 23.23 -1.89 -23.47
C GLN A 196 24.70 -2.26 -23.41
N ARG A 197 25.05 -3.47 -23.85
CA ARG A 197 26.26 -3.55 -24.67
C ARG A 197 25.98 -2.56 -25.79
N THR A 198 26.54 -1.36 -25.71
CA THR A 198 26.63 -0.48 -26.86
C THR A 198 27.19 -1.38 -27.94
N VAL A 199 26.33 -1.78 -28.88
CA VAL A 199 26.74 -2.51 -30.05
C VAL A 199 27.54 -1.47 -30.81
N LEU A 200 28.79 -1.30 -30.40
CA LEU A 200 29.76 -0.50 -31.11
C LEU A 200 29.78 -1.14 -32.49
N PRO A 201 29.46 -0.37 -33.54
CA PRO A 201 29.59 -0.85 -34.90
C PRO A 201 30.93 -1.57 -35.03
N ARG A 202 30.92 -2.79 -35.57
CA ARG A 202 32.15 -3.61 -35.67
C ARG A 202 33.29 -2.84 -36.32
N GLU A 203 32.97 -1.88 -37.18
CA GLU A 203 33.93 -0.98 -37.81
C GLU A 203 34.64 -0.03 -36.85
N LEU A 204 33.95 0.49 -35.82
CA LEU A 204 34.60 1.33 -34.79
C LEU A 204 35.53 0.50 -33.91
N VAL A 205 35.14 -0.73 -33.58
CA VAL A 205 36.00 -1.66 -32.84
C VAL A 205 37.22 -2.04 -33.69
N ALA A 206 37.00 -2.38 -34.97
CA ALA A 206 38.09 -2.72 -35.90
C ALA A 206 39.01 -1.53 -36.22
N ALA A 207 38.51 -0.30 -36.23
CA ALA A 207 39.32 0.91 -36.38
C ALA A 207 40.16 1.16 -35.11
N ALA A 208 39.55 1.04 -33.93
CA ALA A 208 40.27 1.15 -32.65
C ALA A 208 41.39 0.10 -32.54
N ASP A 209 41.14 -1.15 -32.90
CA ASP A 209 42.15 -2.23 -32.90
C ASP A 209 43.29 -1.99 -33.90
N ARG A 210 43.01 -1.34 -35.04
CA ARG A 210 44.06 -0.98 -36.02
C ARG A 210 44.93 0.16 -35.52
N VAL A 211 44.31 1.22 -34.99
CA VAL A 211 45.02 2.34 -34.36
C VAL A 211 45.87 1.84 -33.19
N ALA A 212 45.36 0.92 -32.37
CA ALA A 212 46.11 0.32 -31.26
C ALA A 212 47.33 -0.51 -31.71
N ARG A 213 47.29 -1.11 -32.90
CA ARG A 213 48.43 -1.84 -33.51
C ARG A 213 49.43 -0.94 -34.23
N GLY A 214 49.24 0.38 -34.17
CA GLY A 214 50.12 1.36 -34.83
C GLY A 214 49.79 1.62 -36.30
N ASP A 215 48.68 1.06 -36.81
CA ASP A 215 48.18 1.43 -38.14
C ASP A 215 47.32 2.70 -38.02
N PHE A 216 48.00 3.84 -37.95
CA PHE A 216 47.36 5.16 -37.86
C PHE A 216 46.77 5.65 -39.18
N SER A 217 46.95 4.90 -40.27
CA SER A 217 46.32 5.20 -41.56
C SER A 217 44.84 4.84 -41.59
N ALA A 218 44.40 3.95 -40.70
CA ALA A 218 43.01 3.51 -40.58
C ALA A 218 42.14 4.59 -39.93
N ARG A 219 41.34 5.31 -40.73
CA ARG A 219 40.36 6.27 -40.23
C ARG A 219 39.07 5.57 -39.78
N ALA A 220 38.57 5.93 -38.61
CA ALA A 220 37.24 5.58 -38.16
C ALA A 220 36.18 6.25 -39.06
N PRO A 221 35.12 5.52 -39.47
CA PRO A 221 34.06 6.07 -40.32
C PRO A 221 33.34 7.24 -39.65
N ILE A 222 32.97 8.26 -40.44
CA ILE A 222 32.23 9.43 -39.94
C ILE A 222 30.82 8.98 -39.59
N MET A 223 30.54 8.93 -38.30
CA MET A 223 29.24 8.55 -37.75
C MET A 223 28.52 9.79 -37.24
N ALA A 224 27.19 9.79 -37.21
CA ALA A 224 26.40 10.88 -36.62
C ALA A 224 26.20 10.66 -35.11
N GLY A 225 25.91 11.73 -34.38
CA GLY A 225 25.55 11.69 -32.95
C GLY A 225 26.71 11.25 -32.03
N ARG A 226 26.39 10.52 -30.96
CA ARG A 226 27.37 10.12 -29.93
C ARG A 226 28.47 9.17 -30.43
N LEU A 227 28.18 8.34 -31.42
CA LEU A 227 29.20 7.50 -32.07
C LEU A 227 30.13 8.36 -32.95
N GLY A 228 29.62 9.44 -33.53
CA GLY A 228 30.41 10.44 -34.25
C GLY A 228 31.48 11.09 -33.40
N THR A 229 31.15 11.45 -32.15
CA THR A 229 32.15 12.00 -31.22
C THR A 229 33.26 11.01 -30.89
N VAL A 230 32.95 9.72 -30.76
CA VAL A 230 33.96 8.67 -30.53
C VAL A 230 34.81 8.45 -31.79
N ALA A 231 34.19 8.39 -32.96
CA ALA A 231 34.89 8.26 -34.24
C ALA A 231 35.85 9.45 -34.48
N ALA A 232 35.39 10.68 -34.21
CA ALA A 232 36.20 11.88 -34.33
C ALA A 232 37.33 11.94 -33.31
N ALA A 233 37.14 11.41 -32.10
CA ALA A 233 38.20 11.28 -31.10
C ALA A 233 39.26 10.25 -31.53
N LEU A 234 38.84 9.09 -32.06
CA LEU A 234 39.75 8.08 -32.61
C LEU A 234 40.57 8.64 -33.78
N ASN A 235 39.94 9.36 -34.71
CA ASN A 235 40.65 9.99 -35.84
C ASN A 235 41.66 11.04 -35.36
N ARG A 236 41.30 11.89 -34.39
CA ARG A 236 42.25 12.84 -33.80
C ARG A 236 43.43 12.16 -33.11
N ALA A 237 43.18 11.06 -32.41
CA ALA A 237 44.25 10.29 -31.78
C ALA A 237 45.20 9.67 -32.82
N ALA A 238 44.66 9.12 -33.91
CA ALA A 238 45.47 8.58 -35.01
C ALA A 238 46.31 9.67 -35.71
N GLU A 239 45.73 10.84 -35.96
CA GLU A 239 46.45 11.99 -36.53
C GLU A 239 47.58 12.48 -35.61
N ALA A 240 47.32 12.61 -34.30
CA ALA A 240 48.33 13.00 -33.33
C ALA A 240 49.48 11.99 -33.24
N ALA A 241 49.17 10.69 -33.27
CA ALA A 241 50.18 9.63 -33.26
C ALA A 241 51.02 9.63 -34.55
N THR A 242 50.40 9.88 -35.70
CA THR A 242 51.12 10.02 -36.99
C THR A 242 52.06 11.23 -36.95
N ALA A 243 51.61 12.36 -36.40
CA ALA A 243 52.44 13.55 -36.25
C ALA A 243 53.63 13.32 -35.30
N ALA A 244 53.44 12.53 -34.24
CA ALA A 244 54.52 12.15 -33.32
C ALA A 244 55.52 11.15 -33.94
N ALA A 245 55.06 10.27 -34.82
CA ALA A 245 55.89 9.29 -35.52
C ALA A 245 56.65 9.88 -36.72
N ALA A 246 56.26 11.06 -37.19
CA ALA A 246 57.03 11.77 -38.21
C ALA A 246 58.45 12.00 -37.67
N PRO A 247 59.50 11.63 -38.44
CA PRO A 247 60.87 11.83 -38.01
C PRO A 247 61.02 13.32 -37.72
N HIS A 248 61.23 13.64 -36.45
CA HIS A 248 61.53 15.01 -36.06
C HIS A 248 62.66 15.45 -36.99
N PRO A 249 62.48 16.55 -37.74
CA PRO A 249 63.55 17.05 -38.59
C PRO A 249 64.77 17.13 -37.68
N PRO A 250 65.91 16.52 -38.09
CA PRO A 250 67.07 16.40 -37.23
C PRO A 250 67.31 17.77 -36.65
N ALA A 251 67.13 17.88 -35.33
CA ALA A 251 67.22 19.15 -34.63
C ALA A 251 68.46 19.81 -35.18
N ALA A 252 68.28 20.92 -35.91
CA ALA A 252 69.38 21.52 -36.63
C ALA A 252 70.42 21.90 -35.56
N THR A 253 71.45 21.07 -35.41
CA THR A 253 72.59 21.24 -34.52
C THR A 253 73.49 22.32 -35.12
N GLY A 254 72.89 23.47 -35.37
CA GLY A 254 73.44 24.65 -36.02
C GLY A 254 72.83 25.92 -35.41
N ALA A 255 72.38 25.86 -34.15
CA ALA A 255 72.34 27.06 -33.34
C ALA A 255 73.80 27.38 -32.97
N ALA A 256 74.43 28.21 -33.81
CA ALA A 256 75.66 28.89 -33.45
C ALA A 256 75.48 29.54 -32.06
N PRO A 257 76.49 29.51 -31.18
CA PRO A 257 76.40 30.19 -29.90
C PRO A 257 76.08 31.66 -30.15
N LEU A 258 74.92 32.10 -29.66
CA LEU A 258 74.49 33.49 -29.73
C LEU A 258 75.58 34.36 -29.07
N SER A 259 76.10 35.31 -29.83
CA SER A 259 77.08 36.29 -29.33
C SER A 259 76.46 37.10 -28.17
N PRO A 260 77.25 37.50 -27.15
CA PRO A 260 76.75 38.26 -25.99
C PRO A 260 75.95 39.52 -26.36
N ASP A 261 76.24 40.15 -27.49
CA ASP A 261 75.53 41.34 -27.97
C ASP A 261 74.11 41.05 -28.49
N GLN A 262 73.82 39.83 -28.96
CA GLN A 262 72.46 39.45 -29.41
C GLN A 262 71.52 39.10 -28.26
N LEU A 263 72.06 38.87 -27.05
CA LEU A 263 71.27 38.70 -25.82
C LEU A 263 70.80 40.03 -25.23
N ALA A 264 71.41 41.17 -25.62
CA ALA A 264 71.04 42.50 -25.13
C ALA A 264 69.90 43.16 -25.93
N GLU A 265 69.64 42.71 -27.16
CA GLU A 265 68.60 43.26 -28.05
C GLU A 265 67.29 42.45 -28.04
N LEU A 266 67.21 41.39 -27.21
CA LEU A 266 65.93 40.72 -26.98
C LEU A 266 64.98 41.70 -26.28
N PRO A 267 63.87 42.12 -26.93
CA PRO A 267 62.91 43.00 -26.29
C PRO A 267 62.41 42.31 -25.03
N ALA A 268 62.53 43.00 -23.90
CA ALA A 268 62.09 42.50 -22.60
C ALA A 268 60.75 41.77 -22.74
N PRO A 269 60.61 40.54 -22.21
CA PRO A 269 59.38 39.79 -22.33
C PRO A 269 58.26 40.65 -21.80
N ARG A 270 57.37 41.11 -22.69
CA ARG A 270 56.14 41.78 -22.28
C ARG A 270 55.50 40.87 -21.23
N PRO A 271 55.17 41.36 -20.03
CA PRO A 271 54.55 40.54 -19.02
C PRO A 271 53.36 39.86 -19.67
N ARG A 272 53.38 38.52 -19.74
CA ARG A 272 52.21 37.74 -20.12
C ARG A 272 51.12 38.21 -19.19
N ARG A 273 50.18 38.99 -19.71
CA ARG A 273 48.94 39.33 -19.02
C ARG A 273 48.35 37.97 -18.65
N ALA A 274 48.35 37.67 -17.36
CA ALA A 274 47.70 36.48 -16.85
C ALA A 274 46.31 36.40 -17.50
N PRO A 275 45.87 35.22 -17.99
CA PRO A 275 44.52 35.07 -18.47
C PRO A 275 43.61 35.63 -17.39
N ALA A 276 42.80 36.63 -17.76
CA ALA A 276 41.85 37.22 -16.85
C ALA A 276 41.05 36.08 -16.21
N PRO A 277 40.84 36.09 -14.88
CA PRO A 277 39.97 35.12 -14.26
C PRO A 277 38.63 35.12 -15.02
N PRO A 278 38.01 33.95 -15.20
CA PRO A 278 36.69 33.89 -15.81
C PRO A 278 35.77 34.89 -15.07
N PRO A 279 34.88 35.59 -15.79
CA PRO A 279 33.92 36.48 -15.14
C PRO A 279 33.21 35.69 -14.04
N PRO A 280 32.99 36.27 -12.85
CA PRO A 280 32.29 35.59 -11.78
C PRO A 280 30.99 35.05 -12.34
N THR A 281 30.85 33.72 -12.30
CA THR A 281 29.60 33.03 -12.55
C THR A 281 28.53 33.79 -11.78
N ALA A 282 27.51 34.27 -12.48
CA ALA A 282 26.34 34.87 -11.84
C ALA A 282 25.91 33.95 -10.69
N PRO A 283 25.57 34.49 -9.50
CA PRO A 283 25.18 33.69 -8.37
C PRO A 283 24.06 32.76 -8.82
N GLU A 284 24.35 31.46 -8.75
CA GLU A 284 23.37 30.41 -8.72
C GLU A 284 22.29 30.83 -7.72
N PRO A 285 21.00 30.84 -8.09
CA PRO A 285 19.95 31.22 -7.15
C PRO A 285 20.09 30.31 -5.94
N GLU A 286 20.37 30.93 -4.79
CA GLU A 286 20.43 30.24 -3.51
C GLU A 286 19.20 29.33 -3.39
N PRO A 287 19.36 28.05 -3.00
CA PRO A 287 18.23 27.29 -2.55
C PRO A 287 17.66 28.06 -1.36
N LEU A 288 16.44 28.56 -1.53
CA LEU A 288 15.64 29.18 -0.49
C LEU A 288 15.90 28.43 0.81
N ALA A 289 16.44 29.16 1.79
CA ALA A 289 16.67 28.70 3.13
C ALA A 289 15.46 27.88 3.57
N ALA A 290 15.71 26.60 3.88
CA ALA A 290 14.84 25.85 4.75
C ALA A 290 14.66 26.74 5.99
N LEU A 291 13.44 27.22 6.17
CA LEU A 291 12.98 27.72 7.45
C LEU A 291 13.39 26.68 8.50
N ASP A 292 14.19 27.13 9.46
CA ASP A 292 14.37 26.49 10.75
C ASP A 292 12.99 26.12 11.28
N GLU A 293 12.63 24.85 11.15
CA GLU A 293 11.60 24.23 11.97
C GLU A 293 12.28 23.96 13.32
N PRO A 294 11.86 24.64 14.41
CA PRO A 294 12.45 24.39 15.72
C PRO A 294 12.15 22.95 16.13
N ALA A 295 13.21 22.22 16.49
CA ALA A 295 13.13 20.89 17.07
C ALA A 295 12.15 20.87 18.25
N PRO A 296 11.26 19.87 18.37
CA PRO A 296 10.48 19.68 19.58
C PRO A 296 11.42 19.24 20.70
N GLU A 297 11.73 20.17 21.59
CA GLU A 297 12.34 19.89 22.89
C GLU A 297 11.48 18.87 23.64
N ALA A 298 12.13 17.81 24.10
CA ALA A 298 11.58 16.88 25.06
C ALA A 298 11.36 17.60 26.40
N PRO A 299 10.17 17.53 27.02
CA PRO A 299 10.03 17.98 28.40
C PRO A 299 10.52 16.89 29.35
N ALA A 300 11.77 17.03 29.80
CA ALA A 300 12.21 16.46 31.05
C ALA A 300 11.62 17.25 32.23
N ALA A 301 11.15 16.51 33.22
CA ALA A 301 10.59 16.93 34.49
C ALA A 301 11.30 18.12 35.18
N ALA A 302 10.50 19.07 35.67
CA ALA A 302 10.51 19.62 37.04
C ALA A 302 9.88 21.02 37.05
N GLY A 303 8.84 21.22 37.87
CA GLY A 303 8.31 22.56 38.13
C GLY A 303 6.84 22.53 38.55
N GLY A 304 6.61 22.46 39.86
CA GLY A 304 5.29 22.50 40.46
C GLY A 304 4.49 23.75 40.06
N TRP A 305 3.22 23.53 39.73
CA TRP A 305 2.23 24.58 39.61
C TRP A 305 1.35 24.60 40.86
N PRO A 306 1.06 25.78 41.44
CA PRO A 306 0.30 25.89 42.67
C PRO A 306 -1.18 25.56 42.44
N ALA A 307 -1.77 24.98 43.48
CA ALA A 307 -3.20 24.72 43.61
C ALA A 307 -4.04 25.95 43.25
N ARG A 308 -4.83 25.86 42.18
CA ARG A 308 -5.87 26.84 41.88
C ARG A 308 -7.15 26.42 42.59
N ALA A 309 -7.57 27.32 43.47
CA ALA A 309 -8.72 27.22 44.34
C ALA A 309 -10.01 26.90 43.58
N ALA A 310 -10.87 26.15 44.26
CA ALA A 310 -12.24 25.90 43.92
C ALA A 310 -13.00 27.20 43.62
N GLU A 311 -13.72 27.22 42.51
CA GLU A 311 -14.75 28.21 42.21
C GLU A 311 -16.10 27.48 42.10
N PRO A 312 -17.16 27.95 42.79
CA PRO A 312 -18.40 27.21 42.98
C PRO A 312 -19.36 27.31 41.78
N ALA A 313 -20.25 26.32 41.71
CA ALA A 313 -21.34 26.19 40.75
C ALA A 313 -22.25 27.44 40.66
N PRO A 314 -22.87 27.68 39.49
CA PRO A 314 -24.16 28.31 39.42
C PRO A 314 -25.28 27.26 39.30
N ALA A 315 -26.23 27.38 40.21
CA ALA A 315 -27.52 26.73 40.18
C ALA A 315 -28.45 27.39 39.14
N GLU A 316 -29.36 26.57 38.63
CA GLU A 316 -30.68 26.89 38.06
C GLU A 316 -30.76 27.79 36.81
N LEU A 317 -31.35 27.24 35.75
CA LEU A 317 -32.55 27.80 35.10
C LEU A 317 -33.16 26.79 34.11
N SER A 318 -34.42 26.46 34.39
CA SER A 318 -35.50 26.23 33.42
C SER A 318 -35.61 24.89 32.70
N GLU A 319 -36.46 24.05 33.31
CA GLU A 319 -37.51 23.27 32.65
C GLU A 319 -38.04 23.93 31.36
N LEU A 320 -37.89 23.23 30.22
CA LEU A 320 -38.83 23.32 29.12
C LEU A 320 -39.21 21.89 28.71
N SER A 321 -40.41 21.50 29.13
CA SER A 321 -41.10 20.28 28.72
C SER A 321 -41.20 20.20 27.20
N ALA A 322 -40.73 19.10 26.63
CA ALA A 322 -41.05 18.67 25.27
C ALA A 322 -41.97 17.44 25.35
N PRO A 323 -43.10 17.40 24.62
CA PRO A 323 -44.07 16.32 24.72
C PRO A 323 -43.58 15.02 24.05
N GLU A 324 -43.85 13.95 24.78
CA GLU A 324 -43.70 12.53 24.44
C GLU A 324 -44.48 12.15 23.16
N PRO A 325 -43.84 11.58 22.12
CA PRO A 325 -44.56 11.02 20.99
C PRO A 325 -45.10 9.63 21.34
N ALA A 326 -46.42 9.49 21.22
CA ALA A 326 -47.19 8.26 21.40
C ALA A 326 -46.66 7.07 20.56
N PRO A 327 -46.72 5.83 21.07
CA PRO A 327 -46.34 4.65 20.31
C PRO A 327 -47.40 4.32 19.26
N LEU A 328 -47.04 4.46 17.99
CA LEU A 328 -47.81 3.90 16.87
C LEU A 328 -47.63 2.38 16.86
N ALA A 329 -48.73 1.65 17.01
CA ALA A 329 -48.81 0.21 16.85
C ALA A 329 -48.42 -0.20 15.43
N ALA A 330 -47.36 -1.00 15.29
CA ALA A 330 -47.06 -1.74 14.08
C ALA A 330 -47.81 -3.09 14.11
N PRO A 331 -48.43 -3.52 13.00
CA PRO A 331 -49.05 -4.84 12.90
C PRO A 331 -48.00 -5.96 12.76
N ASP A 332 -48.23 -7.04 13.50
CA ASP A 332 -47.46 -8.30 13.48
C ASP A 332 -47.39 -8.91 12.06
N PRO A 333 -46.20 -9.36 11.59
CA PRO A 333 -46.11 -10.26 10.46
C PRO A 333 -46.55 -11.69 10.87
N PRO A 334 -47.20 -12.45 9.96
CA PRO A 334 -47.66 -13.80 10.26
C PRO A 334 -46.49 -14.74 10.55
N ARG A 335 -46.65 -15.44 11.67
CA ARG A 335 -45.79 -16.49 12.21
C ARG A 335 -46.03 -17.75 11.37
N GLU A 336 -45.12 -18.08 10.47
CA GLU A 336 -45.10 -19.40 9.84
C GLU A 336 -44.59 -20.41 10.88
N GLU A 337 -45.53 -21.25 11.33
CA GLU A 337 -45.29 -22.49 12.04
C GLU A 337 -44.63 -23.47 11.07
N GLU A 338 -43.33 -23.76 11.26
CA GLU A 338 -42.76 -24.99 10.73
C GLU A 338 -42.31 -25.89 11.88
N ASP A 339 -43.04 -26.99 11.93
CA ASP A 339 -43.08 -27.99 12.97
C ASP A 339 -41.85 -28.89 12.92
N ALA A 340 -41.54 -29.43 14.10
CA ALA A 340 -40.39 -30.25 14.37
C ALA A 340 -40.52 -31.66 13.78
N THR A 341 -39.44 -32.17 13.17
CA THR A 341 -39.02 -33.57 13.35
C THR A 341 -37.48 -33.60 13.28
N ALA A 342 -36.76 -33.66 14.41
CA ALA A 342 -36.48 -34.87 15.17
C ALA A 342 -35.91 -36.02 14.33
N ARG A 343 -34.58 -36.07 14.21
CA ARG A 343 -33.80 -37.33 14.16
C ARG A 343 -32.33 -37.10 14.48
N ASP A 344 -32.01 -37.26 15.75
CA ASP A 344 -30.72 -37.80 16.19
C ASP A 344 -30.54 -39.21 15.60
N PHE A 345 -29.32 -39.56 15.15
CA PHE A 345 -28.63 -40.81 15.50
C PHE A 345 -27.32 -41.04 14.69
N PHE A 346 -26.24 -41.36 15.42
CA PHE A 346 -24.96 -42.00 15.06
C PHE A 346 -23.97 -41.22 14.15
N ALA A 347 -22.85 -40.74 14.67
CA ALA A 347 -21.60 -41.48 14.96
C ALA A 347 -20.84 -41.93 13.70
N ALA A 348 -19.63 -41.39 13.53
CA ALA A 348 -18.62 -41.85 12.57
C ALA A 348 -18.20 -43.31 12.83
N PRO A 349 -17.69 -44.01 11.81
CA PRO A 349 -16.22 -44.11 11.74
C PRO A 349 -15.64 -44.09 10.32
N ALA A 350 -14.30 -44.03 10.29
CA ALA A 350 -13.43 -44.00 9.14
C ALA A 350 -13.47 -45.27 8.26
N GLY A 351 -13.12 -45.09 6.98
CA GLY A 351 -12.38 -46.07 6.19
C GLY A 351 -13.15 -46.81 5.08
N ALA A 352 -12.41 -47.05 4.00
CA ALA A 352 -12.65 -47.99 2.89
C ALA A 352 -13.50 -47.53 1.70
N SER A 353 -12.76 -47.23 0.62
CA SER A 353 -12.94 -47.67 -0.77
C SER A 353 -14.21 -48.47 -1.10
N SER A 354 -15.01 -47.95 -2.02
CA SER A 354 -15.73 -48.69 -3.09
C SER A 354 -16.24 -47.64 -4.10
N LEU A 355 -15.78 -47.59 -5.36
CA LEU A 355 -16.19 -48.46 -6.48
C LEU A 355 -17.72 -48.53 -6.64
N PHE A 356 -18.30 -47.44 -7.15
CA PHE A 356 -19.59 -47.38 -7.85
C PHE A 356 -19.38 -46.34 -8.97
N ASP A 357 -19.19 -46.74 -10.23
CA ASP A 357 -20.23 -47.19 -11.17
C ASP A 357 -21.45 -46.25 -11.15
N ALA A 358 -21.28 -45.11 -11.81
CA ALA A 358 -22.32 -44.11 -12.04
C ALA A 358 -22.51 -43.95 -13.55
N ALA A 359 -23.73 -44.28 -13.97
CA ALA A 359 -24.24 -44.23 -15.33
C ALA A 359 -24.03 -42.86 -16.01
N PRO A 360 -23.90 -42.82 -17.35
CA PRO A 360 -23.75 -41.59 -18.10
C PRO A 360 -25.06 -40.77 -18.10
N PRO A 361 -25.01 -39.45 -17.82
CA PRO A 361 -26.19 -38.61 -17.95
C PRO A 361 -26.58 -38.42 -19.41
N GLU A 362 -27.88 -38.63 -19.60
CA GLU A 362 -28.68 -38.54 -20.80
C GLU A 362 -28.58 -37.17 -21.50
N ALA A 363 -28.44 -37.20 -22.83
CA ALA A 363 -28.32 -36.02 -23.67
C ALA A 363 -29.65 -35.23 -23.75
N PRO A 364 -29.65 -33.89 -23.65
CA PRO A 364 -30.85 -33.10 -23.83
C PRO A 364 -31.25 -33.00 -25.32
N ALA A 365 -32.55 -33.19 -25.56
CA ALA A 365 -33.24 -33.09 -26.84
C ALA A 365 -33.13 -31.68 -27.49
N PRO A 366 -33.27 -31.57 -28.82
CA PRO A 366 -33.12 -30.32 -29.56
C PRO A 366 -34.34 -29.41 -29.37
N VAL A 367 -34.11 -28.19 -28.86
CA VAL A 367 -35.11 -27.13 -28.75
C VAL A 367 -35.26 -26.42 -30.11
N ALA A 368 -36.50 -26.23 -30.53
CA ALA A 368 -36.93 -25.57 -31.76
C ALA A 368 -36.45 -24.10 -31.87
N PRO A 369 -36.33 -23.55 -33.10
CA PRO A 369 -35.81 -22.20 -33.34
C PRO A 369 -36.82 -21.12 -32.94
N ALA A 370 -36.39 -20.18 -32.10
CA ALA A 370 -37.11 -18.96 -31.75
C ALA A 370 -37.08 -17.92 -32.89
N PRO A 371 -38.12 -17.08 -33.03
CA PRO A 371 -38.26 -16.12 -34.12
C PRO A 371 -37.29 -14.94 -34.01
N ALA A 372 -36.79 -14.50 -35.16
CA ALA A 372 -35.83 -13.42 -35.33
C ALA A 372 -36.36 -12.07 -34.80
N ALA A 373 -35.58 -11.41 -33.95
CA ALA A 373 -35.77 -10.02 -33.57
C ALA A 373 -35.25 -9.08 -34.68
N PRO A 374 -35.90 -7.92 -34.91
CA PRO A 374 -35.51 -6.97 -35.96
C PRO A 374 -34.22 -6.21 -35.60
N ALA A 375 -33.35 -6.05 -36.59
CA ALA A 375 -32.06 -5.36 -36.47
C ALA A 375 -32.22 -3.86 -36.13
N PRO A 376 -31.34 -3.28 -35.28
CA PRO A 376 -31.28 -1.84 -35.03
C PRO A 376 -30.80 -1.07 -36.27
N VAL A 377 -31.54 -0.03 -36.64
CA VAL A 377 -31.23 0.88 -37.75
C VAL A 377 -30.09 1.82 -37.33
N GLU A 378 -28.92 1.70 -37.98
CA GLU A 378 -27.82 2.65 -37.88
C GLU A 378 -28.20 3.99 -38.56
N PRO A 379 -28.00 5.15 -37.90
CA PRO A 379 -28.18 6.45 -38.54
C PRO A 379 -27.00 6.81 -39.45
N PRO A 380 -27.23 7.52 -40.58
CA PRO A 380 -26.21 7.76 -41.60
C PRO A 380 -25.11 8.73 -41.13
N ALA A 381 -23.87 8.32 -41.33
CA ALA A 381 -22.68 9.13 -41.15
C ALA A 381 -22.70 10.35 -42.10
N ARG A 382 -22.78 11.56 -41.53
CA ARG A 382 -22.52 12.82 -42.26
C ARG A 382 -21.01 13.07 -42.29
N THR A 383 -20.44 13.05 -43.49
CA THR A 383 -19.06 13.47 -43.76
C THR A 383 -19.05 14.99 -43.99
N GLN A 384 -18.54 15.75 -43.02
CA GLN A 384 -18.24 17.18 -43.19
C GLN A 384 -16.71 17.37 -43.26
N ALA A 385 -16.28 18.33 -44.08
CA ALA A 385 -14.88 18.64 -44.36
C ALA A 385 -14.31 19.58 -43.29
N TRP A 386 -13.06 19.32 -42.90
CA TRP A 386 -12.50 19.60 -41.58
C TRP A 386 -11.76 20.94 -41.50
N VAL A 387 -12.15 21.83 -40.59
CA VAL A 387 -11.37 23.04 -40.22
C VAL A 387 -10.85 22.84 -38.79
N ALA A 388 -9.54 22.60 -38.66
CA ALA A 388 -8.91 21.91 -37.53
C ALA A 388 -8.76 22.72 -36.20
N GLY A 389 -9.49 23.81 -36.02
CA GLY A 389 -9.40 24.64 -34.80
C GLY A 389 -10.66 24.61 -33.95
N ASP A 390 -11.82 24.80 -34.59
CA ASP A 390 -13.09 25.03 -33.88
C ASP A 390 -13.84 23.72 -33.56
N GLU A 391 -13.60 22.65 -34.34
CA GLU A 391 -14.28 21.36 -34.19
C GLU A 391 -13.98 20.65 -32.86
N ASP A 392 -12.75 20.77 -32.35
CA ASP A 392 -12.37 20.16 -31.08
C ASP A 392 -13.10 20.81 -29.90
N GLU A 393 -13.32 22.14 -29.96
CA GLU A 393 -14.05 22.84 -28.91
C GLU A 393 -15.54 22.46 -28.92
N GLU A 394 -16.14 22.32 -30.09
CA GLU A 394 -17.51 21.83 -30.23
C GLU A 394 -17.65 20.39 -29.71
N HIS A 395 -16.69 19.52 -30.05
CA HIS A 395 -16.66 18.13 -29.57
C HIS A 395 -16.52 18.05 -28.04
N TRP A 396 -15.70 18.93 -27.44
CA TRP A 396 -15.56 19.00 -25.98
C TRP A 396 -16.83 19.50 -25.29
N LYS A 397 -17.53 20.49 -25.86
CA LYS A 397 -18.84 20.94 -25.36
C LYS A 397 -19.87 19.82 -25.39
N ALA A 398 -19.97 19.10 -26.51
CA ALA A 398 -20.89 17.97 -26.66
C ALA A 398 -20.58 16.85 -25.66
N THR A 399 -19.31 16.46 -25.54
CA THR A 399 -18.85 15.42 -24.59
C THR A 399 -19.16 15.80 -23.14
N TYR A 400 -19.01 17.08 -22.78
CA TYR A 400 -19.32 17.57 -21.43
C TYR A 400 -20.82 17.52 -21.13
N GLN A 401 -21.67 17.88 -22.09
CA GLN A 401 -23.12 17.77 -21.96
C GLN A 401 -23.55 16.31 -21.78
N ASP A 402 -23.00 15.39 -22.57
CA ASP A 402 -23.25 13.96 -22.42
C ASP A 402 -22.76 13.43 -21.06
N PHE A 403 -21.61 13.89 -20.58
CA PHE A 403 -21.07 13.52 -19.28
C PHE A 403 -21.98 13.96 -18.14
N GLN A 404 -22.49 15.18 -18.18
CA GLN A 404 -23.43 15.69 -17.18
C GLN A 404 -24.78 14.95 -17.22
N ARG A 405 -25.25 14.57 -18.42
CA ARG A 405 -26.47 13.76 -18.59
C ARG A 405 -26.30 12.38 -17.93
N VAL A 406 -25.24 11.64 -18.28
CA VAL A 406 -24.98 10.30 -17.73
C VAL A 406 -24.71 10.34 -16.22
N ARG A 407 -24.02 11.38 -15.73
CA ARG A 407 -23.77 11.57 -14.29
C ARG A 407 -25.06 11.81 -13.51
N ALA A 408 -26.00 12.56 -14.08
CA ALA A 408 -27.33 12.76 -13.49
C ALA A 408 -28.15 11.46 -13.46
N GLU A 409 -28.09 10.65 -14.53
CA GLU A 409 -28.74 9.33 -14.59
C GLU A 409 -28.18 8.36 -13.55
N CYS A 410 -26.89 8.47 -13.21
CA CYS A 410 -26.23 7.64 -12.20
C CYS A 410 -26.50 8.09 -10.74
N GLY A 411 -27.23 9.20 -10.52
CA GLY A 411 -27.54 9.68 -9.17
C GLY A 411 -26.33 10.23 -8.39
N GLU A 412 -25.23 10.58 -9.07
CA GLU A 412 -24.08 11.19 -8.41
C GLU A 412 -24.35 12.66 -8.07
N ALA A 413 -23.89 13.11 -6.89
CA ALA A 413 -24.00 14.50 -6.48
C ALA A 413 -23.38 15.44 -7.55
N ARG A 414 -24.13 16.49 -7.93
CA ARG A 414 -23.76 17.50 -8.93
C ARG A 414 -22.65 18.45 -8.47
N ASP A 415 -21.82 18.07 -7.50
CA ASP A 415 -20.65 18.85 -7.11
C ASP A 415 -19.65 18.83 -8.26
N GLY A 416 -19.70 19.92 -9.02
CA GLY A 416 -19.47 19.94 -10.46
C GLY A 416 -18.05 20.35 -10.82
N VAL A 417 -17.40 19.54 -11.66
CA VAL A 417 -16.24 19.99 -12.42
C VAL A 417 -16.77 20.96 -13.47
N GLY A 418 -16.43 22.25 -13.37
CA GLY A 418 -16.79 23.25 -14.39
C GLY A 418 -16.24 22.88 -15.77
N TYR A 419 -16.88 23.38 -16.83
CA TYR A 419 -16.54 23.07 -18.21
C TYR A 419 -15.06 23.33 -18.52
N GLU A 420 -14.50 24.41 -17.98
CA GLU A 420 -13.11 24.86 -18.20
C GLU A 420 -12.12 23.82 -17.67
N ARG A 421 -12.32 23.33 -16.45
CA ARG A 421 -11.47 22.28 -15.85
C ARG A 421 -11.62 20.94 -16.56
N PHE A 422 -12.81 20.67 -17.09
CA PHE A 422 -13.07 19.47 -17.89
C PHE A 422 -12.35 19.55 -19.25
N ARG A 423 -12.44 20.70 -19.92
CA ARG A 423 -11.76 21.01 -21.19
C ARG A 423 -10.25 20.87 -21.07
N GLU A 424 -9.64 21.47 -20.04
CA GLU A 424 -8.19 21.39 -19.81
C GLU A 424 -7.72 19.94 -19.63
N LYS A 425 -8.51 19.10 -18.94
CA LYS A 425 -8.19 17.68 -18.76
C LYS A 425 -8.29 16.91 -20.08
N LEU A 426 -9.33 17.14 -20.87
CA LEU A 426 -9.48 16.51 -22.18
C LEU A 426 -8.37 16.93 -23.15
N GLN A 427 -8.00 18.20 -23.16
CA GLN A 427 -6.91 18.72 -23.99
C GLN A 427 -5.57 18.05 -23.65
N LYS A 428 -5.18 18.02 -22.37
CA LYS A 428 -3.97 17.34 -21.92
C LYS A 428 -3.97 15.85 -22.26
N ASN A 429 -5.12 15.18 -22.12
CA ASN A 429 -5.24 13.76 -22.45
C ASN A 429 -5.14 13.50 -23.96
N ARG A 430 -5.75 14.35 -24.78
CA ARG A 430 -5.63 14.31 -26.25
C ARG A 430 -4.17 14.42 -26.67
N ASP A 431 -3.46 15.45 -26.17
CA ASP A 431 -2.07 15.71 -26.57
C ASP A 431 -1.14 14.54 -26.21
N GLN A 432 -1.31 13.96 -25.01
CA GLN A 432 -0.57 12.76 -24.60
C GLN A 432 -0.85 11.53 -25.49
N LEU A 433 -2.10 11.33 -25.91
CA LEU A 433 -2.49 10.20 -26.76
C LEU A 433 -2.01 10.39 -28.21
N VAL A 434 -2.09 11.62 -28.74
CA VAL A 434 -1.54 11.98 -30.04
C VAL A 434 -0.02 11.75 -30.07
N GLU A 435 0.70 12.20 -29.04
CA GLU A 435 2.15 11.98 -28.91
C GLU A 435 2.49 10.49 -28.82
N ARG A 436 1.75 9.72 -28.02
CA ARG A 436 2.06 8.30 -27.76
C ARG A 436 1.72 7.38 -28.93
N TYR A 437 0.61 7.63 -29.62
CA TYR A 437 0.07 6.73 -30.65
C TYR A 437 0.22 7.27 -32.08
N GLY A 438 0.70 8.51 -32.25
CA GLY A 438 0.83 9.16 -33.54
C GLY A 438 -0.49 9.31 -34.29
N CYS A 439 -1.62 9.39 -33.57
CA CYS A 439 -2.94 9.56 -34.17
C CYS A 439 -3.22 11.04 -34.49
N ARG A 440 -4.05 11.29 -35.51
CA ARG A 440 -4.35 12.66 -35.95
C ARG A 440 -5.26 13.39 -34.97
N THR A 441 -6.23 12.68 -34.40
CA THR A 441 -7.13 13.21 -33.36
C THR A 441 -7.61 12.09 -32.43
N VAL A 442 -8.31 12.45 -31.35
CA VAL A 442 -8.85 11.52 -30.36
C VAL A 442 -10.31 11.87 -30.09
N ARG A 443 -11.19 10.87 -30.19
CA ARG A 443 -12.61 11.03 -29.83
C ARG A 443 -12.88 10.48 -28.44
N PHE A 444 -13.55 11.28 -27.63
CA PHE A 444 -14.01 10.90 -26.30
C PHE A 444 -15.47 10.46 -26.35
N GLN A 445 -15.79 9.34 -25.69
CA GLN A 445 -17.14 8.83 -25.52
C GLN A 445 -17.42 8.60 -24.03
N VAL A 446 -18.61 8.99 -23.58
CA VAL A 446 -19.05 8.79 -22.20
C VAL A 446 -19.72 7.41 -22.09
N TYR A 447 -19.40 6.66 -21.04
CA TYR A 447 -20.01 5.38 -20.72
C TYR A 447 -20.21 5.25 -19.20
N VAL A 448 -21.04 4.30 -18.76
CA VAL A 448 -21.24 4.00 -17.34
C VAL A 448 -20.34 2.85 -16.94
N LYS A 449 -19.53 3.04 -15.90
CA LYS A 449 -18.70 2.00 -15.28
C LYS A 449 -18.95 1.98 -13.78
N GLU A 450 -19.41 0.84 -13.25
CA GLU A 450 -19.67 0.67 -11.81
C GLU A 450 -20.65 1.71 -11.24
N GLY A 451 -21.66 2.08 -12.03
CA GLY A 451 -22.62 3.12 -11.66
C GLY A 451 -22.05 4.54 -11.65
N LYS A 452 -20.88 4.77 -12.25
CA LYS A 452 -20.25 6.09 -12.39
C LYS A 452 -20.05 6.47 -13.85
N ALA A 453 -20.21 7.75 -14.17
CA ALA A 453 -19.93 8.26 -15.51
C ALA A 453 -18.41 8.27 -15.76
N ALA A 454 -17.97 7.60 -16.83
CA ALA A 454 -16.57 7.50 -17.23
C ALA A 454 -16.39 7.89 -18.70
N LEU A 455 -15.17 8.27 -19.09
CA LEU A 455 -14.81 8.67 -20.46
C LEU A 455 -13.86 7.64 -21.07
N LYS A 456 -14.13 7.21 -22.30
CA LYS A 456 -13.28 6.35 -23.11
C LYS A 456 -12.71 7.16 -24.27
N ALA A 457 -11.39 7.15 -24.43
CA ALA A 457 -10.70 7.80 -25.53
C ALA A 457 -10.42 6.79 -26.65
N SER A 458 -10.79 7.13 -27.88
CA SER A 458 -10.52 6.32 -29.07
C SER A 458 -9.67 7.12 -30.06
N PRO A 459 -8.45 6.67 -30.41
CA PRO A 459 -7.61 7.35 -31.39
C PRO A 459 -8.22 7.23 -32.79
N VAL A 460 -8.26 8.34 -33.52
CA VAL A 460 -8.66 8.38 -34.93
C VAL A 460 -7.38 8.57 -35.75
N ARG A 461 -7.07 7.59 -36.59
CA ARG A 461 -5.89 7.61 -37.47
C ARG A 461 -6.18 8.37 -38.76
#